data_AF-A0A920B5D5-F1
#
_entry.id   AF-A0A920B5D5-F1
#
_cell.length_a   1.000
_cell.length_b   1.000
_cell.length_c   1.000
_cell.angle_alpha   90.00
_cell.angle_beta   90.00
_cell.angle_gamma   90.00
#
_symmetry.space_group_name_H-M   'P 1'
#
loop_
_entity.id
_entity.type
_entity.pdbx_description
1 polymer ?
#
loop_
_entity_poly.entity_id
_entity_poly.type
_entity_poly.pdbx_seq_one_letter_code
_entity_poly.pdbx_strand_id
1 'polypeptide(L)' 'MVELENLDENDQNNLLELIKNHHKLTDSTIASEILNTWPNSIKNFIKVMPTDFKKALEMMSNKKLKNLFNYG' A
#
# COMPACT_ATOMS: atom_id res chain seq x y z
N MET A 1 4.23 -16.50 -8.08
CA MET A 1 5.13 -16.26 -6.92
C MET A 1 4.80 -14.90 -6.32
N VAL A 2 5.16 -14.66 -5.05
CA VAL A 2 4.89 -13.39 -4.35
C VAL A 2 6.18 -12.80 -3.81
N GLU A 3 6.25 -11.47 -3.79
CA GLU A 3 7.32 -10.67 -3.19
C GLU A 3 6.83 -10.04 -1.89
N LEU A 4 7.74 -9.95 -0.92
CA LEU A 4 7.52 -9.33 0.39
C LEU A 4 8.38 -8.08 0.48
N GLU A 5 7.74 -6.94 0.71
CA GLU A 5 8.38 -5.63 0.72
C GLU A 5 7.97 -4.82 1.94
N ASN A 6 8.86 -3.96 2.42
CA ASN A 6 8.49 -2.96 3.42
C ASN A 6 7.55 -1.93 2.80
N LEU A 7 6.65 -1.36 3.62
CA LEU A 7 5.75 -0.31 3.18
C LEU A 7 6.51 1.01 3.02
N ASP A 8 6.38 1.64 1.85
CA ASP A 8 6.80 3.02 1.66
C ASP A 8 5.83 4.00 2.34
N GLU A 9 6.13 5.31 2.32
CA GLU A 9 5.29 6.32 2.97
C GLU A 9 3.86 6.38 2.40
N ASN A 10 3.70 6.18 1.08
CA ASN A 10 2.39 6.16 0.46
C ASN A 10 1.61 4.91 0.87
N ASP A 11 2.25 3.75 0.88
CA ASP A 11 1.67 2.50 1.35
C ASP A 11 1.20 2.63 2.81
N GLN A 12 2.01 3.25 3.68
CA GLN A 12 1.65 3.49 5.08
C GLN A 12 0.45 4.43 5.22
N ASN A 13 0.41 5.53 4.47
CA ASN A 13 -0.71 6.47 4.47
C ASN A 13 -2.01 5.82 3.99
N ASN A 14 -1.93 5.05 2.89
CA ASN A 14 -3.06 4.31 2.35
C ASN A 14 -3.56 3.26 3.35
N LEU A 15 -2.67 2.49 3.96
CA LEU A 15 -3.02 1.49 4.96
C LEU A 15 -3.68 2.14 6.19
N LEU A 16 -3.16 3.27 6.66
CA LEU A 16 -3.75 4.01 7.78
C LEU A 16 -5.19 4.45 7.46
N GLU A 17 -5.45 4.95 6.26
CA GLU A 17 -6.79 5.35 5.83
C GLU A 17 -7.74 4.15 5.77
N LEU A 18 -7.29 3.02 5.22
CA LEU A 18 -8.07 1.79 5.15
C LEU A 18 -8.45 1.28 6.55
N ILE A 19 -7.52 1.30 7.50
CA ILE A 19 -7.79 0.86 8.88
C ILE A 19 -8.75 1.83 9.59
N LYS A 20 -8.60 3.15 9.37
CA LYS A 20 -9.56 4.15 9.88
C LYS A 20 -10.96 3.90 9.35
N ASN A 21 -11.09 3.66 8.05
CA ASN A 21 -12.37 3.37 7.41
C ASN A 21 -12.96 2.05 7.94
N HIS A 22 -12.13 1.01 8.11
CA HIS A 22 -12.56 -0.25 8.69
C HIS A 22 -13.10 -0.05 10.11
N HIS A 23 -12.36 0.66 10.99
CA HIS A 23 -12.84 0.97 12.33
C HIS A 23 -14.18 1.71 12.31
N LYS A 24 -14.30 2.75 11.47
CA LYS A 24 -15.54 3.54 11.34
C LYS A 24 -16.75 2.71 10.87
N LEU A 25 -16.53 1.71 10.03
CA LEU A 25 -17.62 0.92 9.43
C LEU A 25 -18.01 -0.29 10.27
N THR A 26 -17.14 -0.76 11.16
CA THR A 26 -17.37 -2.02 11.89
C THR A 26 -17.19 -1.91 13.40
N ASP A 27 -16.82 -0.74 13.93
CA ASP A 27 -16.46 -0.51 15.33
C ASP A 27 -15.43 -1.53 15.86
N SER A 28 -14.51 -1.98 15.00
CA SER A 28 -13.52 -2.99 15.35
C SER A 28 -12.59 -2.49 16.47
N THR A 29 -12.58 -3.20 17.59
CA THR A 29 -11.70 -2.90 18.73
C THR A 29 -10.23 -3.08 18.38
N ILE A 30 -9.91 -4.12 17.60
CA ILE A 30 -8.56 -4.37 17.08
C ILE A 30 -8.09 -3.21 16.19
N ALA A 31 -8.98 -2.70 15.32
CA ALA A 31 -8.65 -1.55 14.48
C ALA A 31 -8.37 -0.30 15.34
N SER A 32 -9.16 -0.09 16.40
CA SER A 32 -8.92 0.99 17.37
C SER A 32 -7.55 0.88 18.04
N GLU A 33 -7.17 -0.32 18.51
CA GLU A 33 -5.86 -0.57 19.11
C GLU A 33 -4.71 -0.30 18.13
N ILE A 34 -4.82 -0.80 16.89
CA ILE A 34 -3.81 -0.56 15.84
C ILE A 34 -3.62 0.93 15.58
N LEU A 35 -4.72 1.70 15.51
CA LEU A 35 -4.68 3.15 15.30
C LEU A 35 -4.06 3.89 16.49
N ASN A 36 -4.36 3.47 17.72
CA ASN A 36 -3.83 4.07 18.94
C ASN A 36 -2.32 3.86 19.09
N THR A 37 -1.78 2.72 18.63
CA THR A 37 -0.35 2.41 18.69
C THR A 37 0.33 2.44 17.32
N TRP A 38 -0.20 3.23 16.37
CA TRP A 38 0.19 3.20 14.96
C TRP A 38 1.70 3.21 14.69
N PRO A 39 2.53 4.09 15.31
CA PRO A 39 3.98 4.12 15.05
C PRO A 39 4.70 2.81 15.39
N ASN A 40 4.13 2.00 16.29
CA ASN A 40 4.65 0.67 16.62
C ASN A 40 3.99 -0.42 15.77
N SER A 41 2.67 -0.35 15.60
CA SER A 41 1.89 -1.34 14.85
C SER A 41 2.33 -1.45 13.40
N ILE A 42 2.66 -0.33 12.74
CA ILE A 42 3.06 -0.31 11.33
C ILE A 42 4.28 -1.18 11.03
N LYS A 43 5.18 -1.37 12.01
CA LYS A 43 6.39 -2.20 11.87
C LYS A 43 6.09 -3.70 11.69
N ASN A 44 4.86 -4.11 12.00
CA ASN A 44 4.42 -5.50 11.88
C ASN A 44 3.71 -5.78 10.55
N PHE A 45 3.58 -4.80 9.67
CA PHE A 45 2.99 -4.97 8.35
C PHE A 45 4.07 -5.20 7.29
N ILE A 46 3.75 -6.09 6.34
CA ILE A 46 4.55 -6.34 5.15
C ILE A 46 3.65 -6.23 3.94
N LYS A 47 4.13 -5.57 2.89
CA LYS A 47 3.45 -5.50 1.60
C LYS A 47 3.68 -6.81 0.85
N VAL A 48 2.60 -7.42 0.39
CA VAL A 48 2.64 -8.63 -0.43
C VAL A 48 2.19 -8.28 -1.83
N MET A 49 3.06 -8.49 -2.81
CA MET A 49 2.75 -8.24 -4.22
C MET A 49 3.01 -9.50 -5.04
N PRO A 50 2.05 -10.00 -5.84
CA PRO A 50 2.34 -11.03 -6.82
C PRO A 50 3.35 -10.52 -7.84
N THR A 51 4.41 -11.28 -8.10
CA THR A 51 5.51 -10.88 -9.00
C THR A 51 5.01 -10.46 -10.38
N ASP A 52 4.07 -11.21 -10.94
CA ASP A 52 3.54 -10.91 -12.29
C ASP A 52 2.67 -9.65 -12.29
N PHE A 53 1.96 -9.38 -11.19
CA PHE A 53 1.19 -8.16 -11.03
C PHE A 53 2.10 -6.93 -10.91
N LYS A 54 3.17 -7.04 -10.11
CA LYS A 54 4.18 -5.99 -9.99
C LYS A 54 4.82 -5.66 -11.34
N LYS A 55 5.24 -6.67 -12.10
CA LYS A 55 5.75 -6.50 -13.47
C LYS A 55 4.75 -5.79 -14.38
N ALA A 56 3.47 -6.17 -14.33
CA ALA A 56 2.44 -5.51 -15.12
C ALA A 56 2.30 -4.03 -14.76
N LEU A 57 2.32 -3.68 -13.47
CA LEU A 57 2.27 -2.28 -13.02
C LEU A 57 3.48 -1.47 -13.50
N GLU A 58 4.68 -2.03 -13.41
CA GLU A 58 5.91 -1.39 -13.90
C GLU A 58 5.85 -1.16 -15.41
N MET A 59 5.36 -2.13 -16.19
CA MET A 59 5.16 -1.99 -17.63
C MET A 59 4.16 -0.87 -17.97
N MET A 60 3.05 -0.78 -17.22
CA MET A 60 2.06 0.29 -17.38
C MET A 60 2.63 1.67 -17.05
N SER A 61 3.40 1.78 -15.96
CA SER A 61 4.08 3.01 -15.55
C SER A 61 5.09 3.46 -16.61
N ASN A 62 5.93 2.54 -17.09
CA ASN A 62 6.92 2.82 -18.13
C ASN A 62 6.29 3.20 -19.47
N LYS A 63 5.17 2.56 -19.85
CA LYS A 63 4.42 2.93 -21.05
C LYS A 63 3.84 4.34 -20.93
N LYS A 64 3.28 4.69 -19.76
CA LYS A 64 2.77 6.03 -19.47
C LYS A 64 3.88 7.08 -19.55
N LEU A 65 5.05 6.81 -18.97
CA LEU A 65 6.22 7.68 -19.05
C LEU A 65 6.69 7.87 -20.50
N LYS A 66 6.90 6.81 -21.27
CA LYS A 66 7.32 6.90 -22.69
C LYS A 66 6.34 7.73 -23.54
N ASN A 67 5.04 7.59 -23.30
CA ASN A 67 4.04 8.40 -24.00
C ASN A 67 4.12 9.89 -23.63
N LEU A 68 4.54 10.23 -22.40
CA LEU A 68 4.73 11.62 -21.97
C LEU A 68 5.95 12.28 -22.65
N PHE A 69 7.00 11.51 -22.94
CA PHE A 69 8.23 12.03 -23.55
C PHE A 69 8.24 12.00 -25.09
N ASN A 70 7.24 11.39 -25.74
CA ASN A 70 7.13 11.31 -27.20
C ASN A 70 6.45 12.53 -27.87
N TYR A 71 6.26 13.64 -27.15
CA TYR A 71 5.80 14.92 -27.69
C TYR A 71 6.89 15.99 -27.59
N GLY A 72 8.05 15.73 -28.21
CA GLY A 72 9.16 16.67 -28.37
C GLY A 72 9.61 16.72 -29.82
#